data_AF-A0A6J4R509-F1
#
_entry.id   AF-A0A6J4R509-F1
#
_cell.length_a   1.000
_cell.length_b   1.000
_cell.length_c   1.000
_cell.angle_alpha   90.00
_cell.angle_beta   90.00
_cell.angle_gamma   90.00
#
_symmetry.space_group_name_H-M   'P 1'
#
loop_
_entity.id
_entity.type
_entity.pdbx_description
1 polymer ?
#
loop_
_entity_poly.entity_id
_entity_poly.type
_entity_poly.pdbx_seq_one_letter_code
_entity_poly.pdbx_strand_id
1 'polypeptide(L)' 'MTSGYIPPSGEPGPDEILAALEDAVRTDPSLRKRPAEAVSRELVRGGYLAEEPSPTLVAEMLGTLERENG' A
#
# COMPACT_ATOMS: atom_id res chain seq x y z
N MET A 1 -16.61 -15.06 -5.88
CA MET A 1 -16.39 -14.13 -7.01
C MET A 1 -15.49 -13.02 -6.49
N THR A 2 -14.17 -13.15 -6.64
CA THR A 2 -13.28 -12.03 -6.33
C THR A 2 -13.27 -11.14 -7.57
N SER A 3 -13.76 -9.91 -7.42
CA SER A 3 -13.81 -8.92 -8.47
C SER A 3 -12.37 -8.49 -8.76
N GLY A 4 -11.74 -9.14 -9.74
CA GLY A 4 -10.38 -8.83 -10.18
C GLY A 4 -10.31 -7.43 -10.76
N TYR A 5 -9.93 -6.47 -9.92
CA TYR A 5 -9.38 -5.21 -10.39
C TYR A 5 -8.06 -5.57 -11.07
N ILE A 6 -8.03 -5.51 -12.41
CA ILE A 6 -6.79 -5.65 -13.19
C ILE A 6 -6.24 -4.23 -13.31
N PRO A 7 -5.14 -3.89 -12.60
CA PRO A 7 -4.50 -2.60 -12.75
C PRO A 7 -4.03 -2.44 -14.20
N PRO A 8 -3.94 -1.20 -14.72
CA PRO A 8 -3.25 -0.96 -15.99
C PRO A 8 -1.83 -1.57 -15.90
N SER A 9 -1.38 -2.23 -16.97
CA SER A 9 -0.10 -2.96 -17.00
C SER A 9 1.06 -2.09 -16.50
N GLY A 10 1.49 -2.31 -15.25
CA GLY A 10 2.60 -1.60 -14.58
C GLY A 10 2.25 -1.15 -13.16
N GLU A 11 1.03 -0.67 -12.92
CA GLU A 11 0.66 -0.22 -11.57
C GLU A 11 0.40 -1.42 -10.63
N PRO A 12 0.96 -1.42 -9.41
CA PRO A 12 0.74 -2.50 -8.45
C PRO A 12 -0.73 -2.55 -8.03
N GLY A 13 -1.26 -3.77 -7.94
CA GLY A 13 -2.65 -4.00 -7.57
C GLY A 13 -2.94 -3.74 -6.08
N PRO A 14 -4.23 -3.68 -5.70
CA PRO A 14 -4.63 -3.49 -4.31
C PRO A 14 -4.06 -4.56 -3.37
N ASP A 15 -4.05 -5.83 -3.77
CA ASP A 15 -3.45 -6.92 -2.97
C ASP A 15 -1.92 -6.76 -2.82
N GLU A 16 -1.22 -6.35 -3.88
CA GLU A 16 0.22 -6.12 -3.84
C GLU A 16 0.57 -4.94 -2.93
N ILE A 17 -0.20 -3.85 -3.03
CA ILE A 17 -0.04 -2.67 -2.18
C ILE A 17 -0.33 -3.01 -0.73
N LEU A 18 -1.37 -3.80 -0.45
CA LEU A 18 -1.69 -4.24 0.91
C LEU A 18 -0.55 -5.07 1.51
N ALA A 19 -0.05 -6.07 0.78
CA ALA A 19 1.08 -6.89 1.24
C ALA A 19 2.35 -6.06 1.47
N ALA A 20 2.64 -5.14 0.55
CA ALA A 20 3.77 -4.22 0.68
C ALA A 20 3.62 -3.28 1.89
N LEU A 21 2.41 -2.77 2.13
CA LEU A 21 2.09 -1.94 3.30
C LEU A 21 2.24 -2.72 4.60
N GLU A 22 1.77 -3.96 4.67
CA GLU A 22 1.93 -4.81 5.87
C GLU A 22 3.40 -5.03 6.21
N ASP A 23 4.23 -5.37 5.21
CA ASP A 23 5.66 -5.56 5.40
C ASP A 23 6.38 -4.25 5.77
N ALA A 24 6.02 -3.15 5.13
CA ALA A 24 6.59 -1.83 5.42
C ALA A 24 6.20 -1.34 6.82
N VAL A 25 4.93 -1.49 7.22
CA VAL A 25 4.43 -1.13 8.56
C VAL A 25 5.01 -2.02 9.65
N ARG A 26 5.25 -3.32 9.37
CA ARG A 26 5.95 -4.21 10.30
C ARG A 26 7.37 -3.73 10.57
N THR A 27 8.02 -3.15 9.56
CA THR A 27 9.39 -2.62 9.67
C THR A 27 9.42 -1.22 10.29
N ASP A 28 8.53 -0.32 9.85
CA ASP A 28 8.34 1.02 10.37
C ASP A 28 6.84 1.27 10.69
N PRO A 29 6.41 1.04 11.95
CA PRO A 29 5.03 1.26 12.36
C PRO A 29 4.58 2.71 12.23
N SER A 30 5.50 3.67 12.11
CA SER A 30 5.17 5.08 11.94
C SER A 30 4.52 5.37 10.60
N LEU A 31 4.70 4.51 9.59
CA LEU A 31 4.11 4.65 8.26
C LEU A 31 2.59 4.72 8.28
N ARG A 32 1.93 4.05 9.24
CA ARG A 32 0.46 4.13 9.41
C ARG A 32 -0.04 5.55 9.65
N LYS A 33 0.78 6.39 10.29
CA LYS A 33 0.42 7.78 10.65
C LYS A 33 0.91 8.79 9.63
N ARG A 34 1.63 8.35 8.59
CA ARG A 34 2.17 9.23 7.55
C ARG A 34 1.14 9.44 6.44
N PRO A 35 1.24 10.54 5.68
CA PRO A 35 0.39 10.76 4.52
C PRO A 35 0.66 9.68 3.47
N ALA A 36 -0.39 9.25 2.77
CA ALA A 36 -0.32 8.17 1.78
C ALA A 36 0.69 8.43 0.66
N GLU A 37 0.94 9.69 0.28
CA GLU A 37 1.98 10.09 -0.69
C GLU A 37 3.41 9.86 -0.18
N ALA A 38 3.64 10.01 1.13
CA ALA A 38 4.94 9.68 1.70
C ALA A 38 5.12 8.16 1.77
N VAL A 39 4.03 7.44 2.06
CA VAL A 39 4.04 5.98 2.13
C VAL A 39 4.21 5.36 0.75
N SER A 40 3.53 5.85 -0.30
CA SER A 40 3.68 5.36 -1.69
C SER A 40 5.14 5.38 -2.14
N ARG A 41 5.81 6.51 -1.91
CA ARG A 41 7.25 6.68 -2.22
C ARG A 41 8.14 5.76 -1.39
N GLU A 42 7.82 5.58 -0.12
CA GLU A 42 8.60 4.72 0.76
C GLU A 42 8.44 3.23 0.38
N LEU A 43 7.28 2.82 -0.14
CA LEU A 43 7.07 1.46 -0.63
C LEU A 43 8.01 1.14 -1.80
N VAL A 44 8.20 2.07 -2.73
CA VAL A 44 9.17 1.89 -3.84
C VAL A 44 10.60 2.00 -3.36
N ARG A 45 10.90 3.01 -2.54
CA ARG A 45 12.26 3.26 -2.04
C ARG A 45 12.77 2.14 -1.14
N GLY A 46 11.88 1.53 -0.36
CA GLY A 46 12.13 0.36 0.45
C GLY A 46 12.19 -0.96 -0.34
N GLY A 47 11.86 -0.92 -1.63
CA GLY A 47 11.87 -2.09 -2.51
C GLY A 47 10.69 -3.04 -2.28
N TYR A 48 9.63 -2.59 -1.60
CA TYR A 48 8.40 -3.36 -1.41
C TYR A 48 7.55 -3.40 -2.68
N LEU A 49 7.60 -2.34 -3.49
CA LEU A 49 6.93 -2.25 -4.79
C LEU A 49 7.91 -1.84 -5.88
N ALA A 50 7.68 -2.34 -7.10
CA ALA A 50 8.48 -1.99 -8.27
C ALA A 50 8.14 -0.60 -8.82
N GLU A 51 6.88 -0.19 -8.73
CA GLU A 51 6.38 1.11 -9.20
C GLU A 51 5.62 1.84 -8.09
N GLU A 52 5.57 3.17 -8.17
CA GLU A 52 4.91 3.99 -7.16
C GLU A 52 3.39 3.81 -7.25
N PRO A 53 2.73 3.24 -6.22
CA PRO A 53 1.29 3.08 -6.23
C PRO A 53 0.60 4.44 -6.13
N SER A 54 -0.64 4.51 -6.65
CA SER A 54 -1.46 5.70 -6.47
C SER A 54 -1.66 6.02 -4.98
N PRO A 55 -1.39 7.25 -4.53
CA PRO A 55 -1.57 7.65 -3.14
C PRO A 55 -3.01 7.46 -2.64
N THR A 56 -4.00 7.59 -3.54
CA THR A 56 -5.41 7.31 -3.22
C THR A 56 -5.59 5.84 -2.84
N LEU A 57 -5.03 4.92 -3.62
CA LEU A 57 -5.15 3.49 -3.36
C LEU A 57 -4.39 3.09 -2.08
N VAL A 58 -3.22 3.69 -1.85
CA VAL A 58 -2.46 3.52 -0.60
C VAL A 58 -3.26 4.00 0.62
N ALA A 59 -3.96 5.14 0.52
CA ALA A 59 -4.81 5.63 1.60
C ALA A 59 -5.96 4.66 1.90
N GLU A 60 -6.60 4.11 0.86
CA GLU A 60 -7.65 3.09 1.03
C GLU A 60 -7.11 1.81 1.68
N MET A 61 -5.94 1.33 1.25
CA MET A 61 -5.30 0.13 1.81
C MET A 61 -4.81 0.37 3.25
N LEU A 62 -4.27 1.54 3.57
CA LEU A 62 -3.93 1.90 4.95
C LEU A 62 -5.18 1.92 5.84
N GLY A 63 -6.28 2.48 5.35
CA GLY A 63 -7.55 2.53 6.08
C GLY A 63 -8.21 1.16 6.28
N THR A 64 -7.93 0.16 5.44
CA THR A 64 -8.34 -1.24 5.68
C THR A 64 -7.47 -1.88 6.76
N LEU A 65 -6.16 -1.67 6.69
CA LEU A 65 -5.17 -2.14 7.67
C LEU A 65 -5.46 -1.60 9.09
N GLU A 66 -5.87 -0.34 9.22
CA GLU A 66 -6.29 0.27 10.49
C GLU A 66 -7.59 -0.33 11.04
N ARG A 67 -8.58 -0.61 10.18
CA ARG A 67 -9.85 -1.22 10.62
C ARG A 67 -9.71 -2.66 11.09
N GLU A 68 -8.79 -3.44 10.53
CA GLU A 68 -8.55 -4.82 10.98
C GLU A 68 -7.87 -4.91 12.36
N ASN A 69 -7.36 -3.79 12.90
CA ASN A 69 -6.72 -3.72 14.21
C ASN A 69 -7.53 -2.91 15.26
N GLY A 70 -8.78 -2.55 14.98
CA GLY A 70 -9.68 -1.84 15.89
C GLY A 70 -10.84 -2.69 16.37
#